data_AF-A0A1P8ART5-F1
#
_entry.id   AF-A0A1P8ART5-F1
#
_cell.length_a   1.000
_cell.length_b   1.000
_cell.length_c   1.000
_cell.angle_alpha   90.00
_cell.angle_beta   90.00
_cell.angle_gamma   90.00
#
_symmetry.space_group_name_H-M   'P 1'
#
loop_
_entity.id
_entity.type
_entity.pdbx_description
1 polymer ?
#
loop_
_entity_poly.entity_id
_entity_poly.type
_entity_poly.pdbx_seq_one_letter_code
_entity_poly.pdbx_strand_id
1 'polypeptide(L)'
;MAAITRVSFEVDQFQRIVKILRQRMVVFDRKEWRGMCNTLSMLNHLLLNGPLSVFSEFQHERAIIEDAIKMEWIDERGFDCGLKVRNIAEKVLRLLEDDMFLKDERERNRKQSIGRITGFGNSSFVIHSETNNGRDGSLMLSNHQTCENDCIADDHPFVENEHKTAQLLLSSST
;
A
#
# COMPACT_ATOMS: atom_id res chain seq x y z
N MET A 1 2.63 7.39 2.12
CA MET A 1 3.96 6.99 1.60
C MET A 1 4.02 6.88 0.06
N ALA A 2 2.91 6.54 -0.63
CA ALA A 2 2.89 6.35 -2.10
C ALA A 2 3.42 7.56 -2.92
N ALA A 3 3.01 8.80 -2.59
CA ALA A 3 3.47 9.99 -3.33
C ALA A 3 5.00 10.14 -3.29
N ILE A 4 5.62 9.97 -2.12
CA ILE A 4 7.07 10.06 -1.96
C ILE A 4 7.77 8.89 -2.68
N THR A 5 7.18 7.70 -2.64
CA THR A 5 7.71 6.53 -3.38
C THR A 5 7.67 6.77 -4.88
N ARG A 6 6.61 7.38 -5.41
CA ARG A 6 6.49 7.70 -6.84
C ARG A 6 7.61 8.64 -7.29
N VAL A 7 7.86 9.71 -6.54
CA VAL A 7 8.92 10.67 -6.89
C VAL A 7 10.33 10.13 -6.62
N SER A 8 10.48 9.11 -5.75
CA SER A 8 11.80 8.51 -5.48
C SER A 8 12.44 7.82 -6.69
N PHE A 9 11.71 7.62 -7.79
CA PHE A 9 12.29 7.10 -9.03
C PHE A 9 13.01 8.18 -9.86
N GLU A 10 12.83 9.46 -9.53
CA GLU A 10 13.61 10.56 -10.11
C GLU A 10 14.91 10.76 -9.32
N VAL A 11 16.05 10.88 -10.01
CA VAL A 11 17.39 10.89 -9.39
C VAL A 11 17.55 12.02 -8.36
N ASP A 12 17.19 13.26 -8.71
CA ASP A 12 17.34 14.41 -7.82
C ASP A 12 16.46 14.29 -6.57
N GLN A 13 15.22 13.83 -6.75
CA GLN A 13 14.29 13.62 -5.64
C GLN A 13 14.75 12.47 -4.75
N PHE A 14 15.25 11.39 -5.34
CA PHE A 14 15.82 10.28 -4.60
C PHE A 14 16.95 10.73 -3.68
N GLN A 15 17.92 11.47 -4.22
CA GLN A 15 19.05 11.99 -3.44
C GLN A 15 18.58 12.92 -2.30
N ARG A 16 17.58 13.77 -2.57
CA ARG A 16 16.96 14.61 -1.53
C ARG A 16 16.29 13.77 -0.43
N ILE A 17 15.54 12.73 -0.81
CA ILE A 17 14.86 11.84 0.14
C ILE A 17 15.88 11.11 1.00
N VAL A 18 16.91 10.52 0.41
CA VAL A 18 18.01 9.83 1.12
C VAL A 18 18.63 10.76 2.16
N LYS A 19 19.00 11.99 1.75
CA LYS A 19 19.58 12.99 2.65
C LYS A 19 18.67 13.32 3.84
N ILE A 20 17.37 13.53 3.60
CA ILE A 20 16.41 13.85 4.66
C ILE A 20 16.24 12.67 5.63
N LEU A 21 16.12 11.45 5.12
CA LEU A 21 15.97 10.27 5.97
C LEU A 21 17.22 10.04 6.82
N ARG A 22 18.41 10.11 6.23
CA ARG A 22 19.70 10.03 6.93
C ARG A 22 19.82 11.06 8.04
N GLN A 23 19.54 12.33 7.74
CA GLN A 23 19.61 13.40 8.73
C GLN A 23 18.68 13.14 9.92
N ARG A 24 17.46 12.65 9.65
CA ARG A 24 16.49 12.31 10.71
C ARG A 24 16.93 11.12 11.56
N MET A 25 17.64 10.16 10.98
CA MET A 25 18.19 9.02 11.74
C MET A 25 19.34 9.46 12.65
N VAL A 26 20.18 10.39 12.19
CA VAL A 26 21.34 10.89 12.95
C VAL A 26 20.94 11.82 14.11
N VAL A 27 19.96 12.70 13.91
CA VAL A 27 19.54 13.69 14.93
C VAL A 27 18.67 13.07 16.04
N PHE A 28 18.43 11.76 15.98
CA PHE A 28 17.44 11.11 16.81
C PHE A 28 17.77 11.13 18.32
N ASP A 29 16.80 11.62 19.11
CA ASP A 29 16.79 11.55 20.58
C ASP A 29 15.62 10.66 21.08
N ARG A 30 15.77 10.08 22.28
CA ARG A 30 14.78 9.20 22.92
C ARG A 30 13.37 9.81 23.00
N LYS A 31 13.30 11.14 23.18
CA LYS A 31 12.04 11.89 23.24
C LYS A 31 11.30 11.94 21.89
N GLU A 32 12.02 11.77 20.78
CA GLU A 32 11.48 11.84 19.42
C GLU A 32 11.25 10.45 18.79
N TRP A 33 10.95 9.43 19.59
CA TRP A 33 10.72 8.05 19.12
C TRP A 33 9.71 7.96 17.95
N ARG A 34 8.72 8.86 17.89
CA ARG A 34 7.76 8.96 16.78
C ARG A 34 8.44 9.34 15.46
N GLY A 35 9.43 10.24 15.52
CA GLY A 35 10.24 10.65 14.37
C GLY A 35 11.04 9.49 13.80
N MET A 36 11.71 8.72 14.66
CA MET A 36 12.42 7.49 14.26
C MET A 36 11.44 6.45 13.69
N CYS A 37 10.32 6.21 14.37
CA CYS A 37 9.29 5.30 13.88
C CYS A 37 8.82 5.66 12.47
N ASN A 38 8.52 6.93 12.21
CA ASN A 38 8.05 7.40 10.91
C ASN A 38 9.15 7.30 9.85
N THR A 39 10.39 7.61 10.22
CA THR A 39 11.56 7.54 9.32
C THR A 39 11.85 6.10 8.91
N LEU A 40 11.90 5.17 9.86
CA LEU A 40 12.06 3.73 9.59
C LEU A 40 10.88 3.15 8.82
N SER A 41 9.65 3.58 9.13
CA SER A 41 8.46 3.16 8.38
C SER A 41 8.55 3.61 6.91
N MET A 42 9.07 4.80 6.67
CA MET A 42 9.31 5.31 5.32
C MET A 42 10.41 4.52 4.61
N LEU A 43 11.53 4.26 5.27
CA LEU A 43 12.63 3.46 4.72
C LEU A 43 12.17 2.03 4.38
N ASN A 44 11.44 1.36 5.27
CA ASN A 44 10.83 0.05 5.02
C ASN A 44 9.95 0.08 3.76
N HIS A 45 9.10 1.10 3.62
CA HIS A 45 8.24 1.23 2.46
C HIS A 45 9.04 1.43 1.16
N LEU A 46 10.10 2.24 1.19
CA LEU A 46 10.99 2.45 0.03
C LEU A 46 11.78 1.19 -0.33
N LEU A 47 12.24 0.41 0.65
CA LEU A 47 12.87 -0.88 0.41
C LEU A 47 11.91 -1.85 -0.29
N LEU A 48 10.63 -1.86 0.06
CA LEU A 48 9.66 -2.78 -0.54
C LEU A 48 9.08 -2.30 -1.88
N ASN A 49 8.94 -0.98 -2.10
CA ASN A 49 8.18 -0.43 -3.23
C ASN A 49 8.95 0.59 -4.08
N GLY A 50 10.07 1.09 -3.58
CA GLY A 50 10.87 2.14 -4.24
C GLY A 50 11.96 1.58 -5.15
N PRO A 51 12.94 2.43 -5.55
CA PRO A 51 14.09 2.04 -6.35
C PRO A 51 14.95 0.96 -5.68
N LEU A 52 15.64 0.14 -6.48
CA LEU A 52 16.58 -0.86 -5.95
C LEU A 52 17.76 -0.20 -5.21
N SER A 53 18.18 0.98 -5.67
CA SER A 53 19.29 1.77 -5.09
C SER A 53 19.09 2.12 -3.62
N VAL A 54 17.86 2.07 -3.08
CA VAL A 54 17.61 2.26 -1.64
C VAL A 54 18.43 1.28 -0.81
N PHE A 55 18.59 0.03 -1.26
CA PHE A 55 19.34 -0.98 -0.51
C PHE A 55 20.81 -0.58 -0.33
N SER A 56 21.46 -0.08 -1.39
CA SER A 56 22.86 0.32 -1.35
C SER A 56 23.08 1.63 -0.59
N GLU A 57 22.17 2.60 -0.72
CA GLU A 57 22.31 3.92 -0.10
C GLU A 57 22.25 3.89 1.43
N PHE A 58 21.53 2.91 2.00
CA PHE A 58 21.28 2.82 3.44
C PHE A 58 22.14 1.76 4.17
N GLN A 59 23.19 1.24 3.52
CA GLN A 59 24.08 0.25 4.17
C GLN A 59 24.86 0.84 5.34
N HIS A 60 25.19 2.13 5.31
CA HIS A 60 25.96 2.80 6.37
C HIS A 60 25.12 3.07 7.63
N GLU A 61 23.82 3.16 7.48
CA GLU A 61 22.85 3.45 8.54
C GLU A 61 22.45 2.21 9.33
N ARG A 62 22.89 1.01 8.91
CA ARG A 62 22.61 -0.25 9.61
C ARG A 62 23.01 -0.20 11.08
N ALA A 63 24.16 0.39 11.41
CA ALA A 63 24.59 0.56 12.80
C ALA A 63 23.59 1.39 13.63
N ILE A 64 23.06 2.48 13.07
CA ILE A 64 22.06 3.32 13.74
C ILE A 64 20.75 2.54 13.93
N ILE A 65 20.37 1.72 12.95
CA ILE A 65 19.17 0.89 13.02
C ILE A 65 19.34 -0.21 14.08
N GLU A 66 20.49 -0.87 14.14
CA GLU A 66 20.83 -1.87 15.16
C GLU A 66 20.78 -1.28 16.58
N ASP A 67 21.29 -0.06 16.76
CA ASP A 67 21.20 0.64 18.03
C ASP A 67 19.75 0.94 18.40
N ALA A 68 18.93 1.36 17.44
CA ALA A 68 17.49 1.59 17.68
C ALA A 68 16.73 0.33 18.14
N ILE A 69 17.18 -0.88 17.78
CA ILE A 69 16.60 -2.15 18.25
C ILE A 69 16.90 -2.39 19.73
N LYS A 70 18.10 -2.00 20.20
CA LYS A 70 18.57 -2.22 21.58
C LYS A 70 18.03 -1.19 22.56
N MET A 71 17.39 -0.12 22.07
CA MET A 71 16.94 0.98 22.91
C MET A 71 15.58 0.69 23.56
N GLU A 72 15.53 0.87 24.87
CA GLU A 72 14.30 0.85 25.66
C GLU A 72 13.84 2.29 25.92
N TRP A 73 12.59 2.62 25.51
CA TRP A 73 11.98 3.92 25.78
C TRP A 73 10.69 3.73 26.56
N ILE A 74 10.85 3.74 27.86
CA ILE A 74 9.75 3.69 28.81
C ILE A 74 9.39 5.13 29.17
N ASP A 75 8.14 5.50 28.94
CA ASP A 75 7.58 6.81 29.32
C ASP A 75 7.48 6.95 30.85
N GLU A 76 7.24 8.15 31.35
CA GLU A 76 7.03 8.46 32.78
C GLU A 76 5.88 7.65 33.39
N ARG A 77 4.95 7.19 32.55
CA ARG A 77 3.78 6.36 32.90
C ARG A 77 4.07 4.85 32.86
N GLY A 78 5.30 4.44 32.57
CA GLY A 78 5.70 3.03 32.46
C GLY A 78 5.33 2.36 31.12
N PHE A 79 4.91 3.13 30.11
CA PHE A 79 4.56 2.59 28.79
C PHE A 79 5.80 2.49 27.90
N ASP A 80 6.03 1.31 27.31
CA ASP A 80 7.09 1.12 26.31
C ASP A 80 6.72 1.78 24.97
N CYS A 81 7.14 3.03 24.81
CA CYS A 81 7.04 3.79 23.58
C CYS A 81 7.98 3.29 22.49
N GLY A 82 9.05 2.59 22.86
CA GLY A 82 10.09 2.08 21.96
C GLY A 82 9.71 0.81 21.22
N LEU A 83 8.75 0.04 21.74
CA LEU A 83 8.35 -1.24 21.13
C LEU A 83 8.04 -1.14 19.63
N LYS A 84 7.30 -0.11 19.21
CA LYS A 84 6.97 0.10 17.80
C LYS A 84 8.21 0.37 16.95
N VAL A 85 9.17 1.10 17.51
CA VAL A 85 10.44 1.42 16.82
C VAL A 85 11.30 0.17 16.69
N ARG A 86 11.43 -0.64 17.75
CA ARG A 86 12.15 -1.91 17.69
C ARG A 86 11.56 -2.84 16.61
N ASN A 87 10.24 -3.02 16.62
CA ASN A 87 9.55 -3.87 15.65
C ASN A 87 9.77 -3.44 14.18
N ILE A 88 9.82 -2.13 13.89
CA ILE A 88 10.07 -1.66 12.52
C ILE A 88 11.57 -1.65 12.19
N ALA A 89 12.44 -1.35 13.16
CA ALA A 89 13.88 -1.39 12.99
C ALA A 89 14.36 -2.80 12.67
N GLU A 90 13.87 -3.83 13.37
CA GLU A 90 14.17 -5.24 13.09
C GLU A 90 13.78 -5.64 11.66
N LYS A 91 12.61 -5.21 11.19
CA LYS A 91 12.16 -5.45 9.81
C LYS A 91 13.08 -4.80 8.79
N VAL A 92 13.41 -3.53 9.01
CA VAL A 92 14.30 -2.78 8.12
C VAL A 92 15.70 -3.40 8.10
N LEU A 93 16.24 -3.75 9.27
CA LEU A 93 17.56 -4.35 9.38
C LEU A 93 17.62 -5.67 8.60
N ARG A 94 16.62 -6.53 8.77
CA ARG A 94 16.52 -7.81 8.04
C ARG A 94 16.47 -7.62 6.52
N LEU A 95 15.80 -6.57 6.04
CA LEU A 95 15.76 -6.22 4.62
C LEU A 95 17.10 -5.68 4.10
N LEU A 96 17.93 -5.07 4.96
CA LEU A 96 19.24 -4.52 4.61
C LEU A 96 20.38 -5.54 4.75
N GLU A 97 20.16 -6.62 5.50
CA GLU A 97 21.12 -7.71 5.71
C GLU A 97 21.27 -8.62 4.50
N ASP A 98 20.15 -8.96 3.84
CA ASP A 98 20.12 -9.95 2.77
C ASP A 98 19.35 -9.44 1.54
N ASP A 99 20.08 -9.24 0.43
CA ASP A 99 19.53 -8.82 -0.86
C ASP A 99 18.57 -9.87 -1.46
N MET A 100 18.79 -11.16 -1.22
CA MET A 100 17.87 -12.21 -1.67
C MET A 100 16.55 -12.14 -0.91
N PHE A 101 16.61 -12.01 0.41
CA PHE A 101 15.42 -11.82 1.24
C PHE A 101 14.61 -10.59 0.81
N LEU A 102 15.30 -9.47 0.52
CA LEU A 102 14.67 -8.26 0.01
C LEU A 102 13.95 -8.49 -1.31
N LYS A 103 14.56 -9.20 -2.26
CA LYS A 103 13.95 -9.53 -3.56
C LYS A 103 12.68 -10.37 -3.38
N ASP A 104 12.71 -11.37 -2.49
CA ASP A 104 11.55 -12.22 -2.20
C ASP A 104 10.41 -11.45 -1.53
N GLU A 105 10.73 -10.57 -0.56
CA GLU A 105 9.75 -9.68 0.06
C GLU A 105 9.12 -8.71 -0.96
N ARG A 106 9.93 -8.11 -1.84
CA ARG A 106 9.44 -7.26 -2.94
C ARG A 106 8.49 -8.01 -3.86
N GLU A 107 8.84 -9.25 -4.24
CA GLU A 107 8.00 -10.07 -5.10
C GLU A 107 6.67 -10.43 -4.43
N ARG A 108 6.71 -10.83 -3.16
CA ARG A 108 5.50 -11.11 -2.36
C ARG A 108 4.62 -9.88 -2.23
N ASN A 109 5.20 -8.72 -1.93
CA ASN A 109 4.48 -7.46 -1.81
C ASN A 109 3.84 -7.05 -3.15
N ARG A 110 4.55 -7.24 -4.28
CA ARG A 110 4.00 -6.99 -5.63
C ARG A 110 2.82 -7.92 -5.93
N LYS A 111 2.95 -9.23 -5.68
CA LYS A 111 1.86 -10.20 -5.86
C LYS A 111 0.62 -9.86 -5.03
N GLN A 112 0.81 -9.41 -3.79
CA GLN A 112 -0.30 -8.95 -2.94
C GLN A 112 -0.93 -7.65 -3.45
N SER A 113 -0.15 -6.72 -4.00
CA SER A 113 -0.69 -5.47 -4.55
C SER A 113 -1.48 -5.67 -5.85
N ILE A 114 -1.02 -6.59 -6.71
CA ILE A 114 -1.65 -6.89 -8.01
C ILE A 114 -2.80 -7.87 -7.85
N GLY A 115 -2.65 -8.90 -7.01
CA GLY A 115 -3.66 -9.95 -6.80
C GLY A 115 -4.86 -9.53 -5.96
N ARG A 116 -4.88 -8.31 -5.41
CA ARG A 116 -5.96 -7.85 -4.51
C ARG A 116 -7.12 -7.18 -5.24
N ILE A 117 -6.96 -6.79 -6.52
CA ILE A 117 -8.03 -6.12 -7.28
C ILE A 117 -8.00 -6.58 -8.75
N THR A 118 -8.66 -7.70 -9.01
CA THR A 118 -9.28 -8.01 -10.30
C THR A 118 -10.51 -8.86 -10.00
N GLY A 119 -11.59 -8.23 -9.52
CA GLY A 119 -12.75 -8.98 -9.02
C GLY A 119 -13.81 -8.16 -8.30
N PHE A 120 -14.15 -6.97 -8.81
CA PHE A 120 -15.45 -6.34 -8.54
C PHE A 120 -16.06 -6.00 -9.90
N GLY A 121 -16.70 -7.02 -10.47
CA GLY A 121 -17.33 -6.98 -11.79
C GLY A 121 -17.82 -8.39 -12.12
N ASN A 122 -19.13 -8.57 -12.13
CA ASN A 122 -19.79 -9.80 -12.54
C ASN A 122 -19.50 -10.06 -14.02
N SER A 123 -18.47 -10.83 -14.31
CA SER A 123 -18.32 -11.52 -15.59
C SER A 123 -17.75 -12.89 -15.28
N SER A 124 -18.57 -13.91 -15.51
CA SER A 124 -18.19 -15.32 -15.57
C SER A 124 -16.94 -15.48 -16.43
N PHE A 125 -15.77 -15.53 -15.81
CA PHE A 125 -14.56 -15.98 -16.48
C PHE A 125 -14.57 -17.50 -16.40
N VAL A 126 -15.05 -18.15 -17.45
CA VAL A 126 -14.83 -19.58 -17.64
C VAL A 126 -13.36 -19.70 -18.08
N ILE A 127 -12.50 -20.15 -17.17
CA ILE A 127 -11.16 -20.63 -17.56
C ILE A 127 -11.39 -21.96 -18.29
N HIS A 128 -11.40 -21.92 -19.62
CA HIS A 128 -11.27 -23.13 -20.43
C HIS A 128 -9.82 -23.61 -20.34
N SER A 129 -9.56 -24.52 -19.40
CA SER A 129 -8.38 -25.37 -19.45
C SER A 129 -8.67 -26.52 -20.40
N GLU A 130 -8.34 -26.37 -21.68
CA GLU A 130 -8.32 -27.50 -22.61
C GLU A 130 -7.04 -28.31 -22.40
N THR A 131 -7.17 -29.51 -21.84
CA THR A 131 -6.45 -30.70 -22.33
C THR A 131 -7.30 -31.95 -22.04
N ASN A 132 -7.61 -32.66 -23.12
CA ASN A 132 -8.49 -33.81 -23.22
C ASN A 132 -8.18 -34.98 -22.27
N ASN A 133 -9.22 -35.60 -21.71
CA ASN A 133 -9.52 -37.02 -21.95
C ASN A 133 -10.87 -37.47 -21.37
N GLY A 134 -11.78 -37.89 -22.27
CA GLY A 134 -12.57 -39.11 -22.08
C GLY A 134 -13.93 -39.02 -21.38
N ARG A 135 -14.96 -39.26 -22.20
CA ARG A 135 -16.23 -39.99 -21.94
C ARG A 135 -17.46 -39.23 -21.41
N ASP A 136 -18.39 -39.14 -22.35
CA ASP A 136 -19.80 -39.55 -22.28
C ASP A 136 -20.79 -38.69 -21.47
N GLY A 137 -21.92 -38.37 -22.11
CA GLY A 137 -23.00 -37.61 -21.47
C GLY A 137 -23.70 -36.62 -22.40
N SER A 138 -24.43 -37.15 -23.38
CA SER A 138 -25.46 -36.48 -24.17
C SER A 138 -26.30 -35.50 -23.33
N LEU A 139 -26.58 -34.29 -23.83
CA LEU A 139 -27.91 -33.66 -23.80
C LEU A 139 -27.93 -32.38 -24.66
N MET A 140 -28.49 -32.55 -25.86
CA MET A 140 -29.31 -31.62 -26.67
C MET A 140 -28.92 -30.14 -26.75
N LEU A 141 -28.34 -29.80 -27.92
CA LEU A 141 -28.25 -28.46 -28.48
C LEU A 141 -29.60 -28.09 -29.12
N SER A 142 -30.28 -27.08 -28.58
CA SER A 142 -31.37 -26.37 -29.26
C SER A 142 -30.92 -24.95 -29.55
N ASN A 143 -30.69 -24.67 -30.83
CA ASN A 143 -30.42 -23.34 -31.35
C ASN A 143 -31.68 -22.46 -31.33
N HIS A 144 -31.46 -21.16 -31.12
CA HIS A 144 -32.22 -20.00 -31.58
C HIS A 144 -33.67 -19.80 -31.09
N GLN A 145 -33.88 -18.72 -30.35
CA GLN A 145 -34.99 -17.79 -30.63
C GLN A 145 -34.55 -16.37 -30.25
N THR A 146 -34.58 -15.48 -31.25
CA THR A 146 -34.37 -14.04 -31.16
C THR A 146 -35.42 -13.35 -30.27
N CYS A 147 -35.02 -12.18 -29.79
CA CYS A 147 -35.76 -11.19 -29.03
C CYS A 147 -37.23 -10.99 -29.42
N GLU A 148 -38.11 -11.06 -28.43
CA GLU A 148 -39.40 -10.36 -28.42
C GLU A 148 -39.51 -9.55 -27.13
N ASN A 149 -39.93 -8.31 -27.32
CA ASN A 149 -40.14 -7.30 -26.29
C ASN A 149 -41.28 -7.72 -25.36
N ASP A 150 -41.16 -7.40 -24.08
CA ASP A 150 -42.28 -6.75 -23.39
C ASP A 150 -41.76 -5.71 -22.40
N CYS A 151 -42.03 -4.48 -22.77
CA CYS A 151 -41.91 -3.27 -22.00
C CYS A 151 -42.96 -3.28 -20.88
N ILE A 152 -42.51 -3.45 -19.64
CA ILE A 152 -43.23 -2.94 -18.47
C ILE A 152 -42.38 -1.82 -17.90
N ALA A 153 -42.86 -0.61 -18.13
CA ALA A 153 -42.36 0.60 -17.51
C ALA A 153 -42.70 0.56 -16.01
N ASP A 154 -41.68 0.67 -15.18
CA ASP A 154 -41.82 1.18 -13.83
C ASP A 154 -40.91 2.41 -13.72
N ASP A 155 -41.50 3.55 -14.09
CA ASP A 155 -41.02 4.89 -13.80
C ASP A 155 -40.96 5.09 -12.28
N HIS A 156 -39.76 5.14 -11.72
CA HIS A 156 -39.54 5.82 -10.44
C HIS A 156 -38.48 6.92 -10.61
N PRO A 157 -38.86 8.20 -10.44
CA PRO A 157 -38.00 9.33 -10.71
C PRO A 157 -37.06 9.60 -9.53
N PHE A 158 -35.76 9.37 -9.70
CA PHE A 158 -34.74 9.96 -8.84
C PHE A 158 -34.39 11.33 -9.41
N VAL A 159 -35.12 12.36 -8.99
CA VAL A 159 -34.83 13.76 -9.33
C VAL A 159 -33.80 14.31 -8.35
N GLU A 160 -32.68 14.75 -8.93
CA GLU A 160 -31.64 15.58 -8.35
C GLU A 160 -32.23 16.77 -7.58
N ASN A 161 -31.73 17.00 -6.36
CA ASN A 161 -31.92 18.27 -5.66
C ASN A 161 -30.62 18.65 -4.95
N GLU A 162 -29.53 18.74 -5.72
CA GLU A 162 -28.46 19.67 -5.37
C GLU A 162 -28.80 21.00 -6.04
N HIS A 163 -29.08 22.02 -5.24
CA HIS A 163 -28.94 23.47 -5.50
C HIS A 163 -29.88 24.26 -4.57
N LYS A 164 -29.70 24.13 -3.24
CA LYS A 164 -30.25 25.12 -2.29
C LYS A 164 -29.57 25.21 -0.92
N THR A 165 -28.37 24.66 -0.75
CA THR A 165 -27.60 24.74 0.51
C THR A 165 -26.45 25.76 0.46
N ALA A 166 -26.52 26.73 -0.46
CA ALA A 166 -25.52 27.81 -0.59
C ALA A 166 -26.14 29.22 -0.58
N GLN A 167 -27.39 29.40 -0.10
CA GLN A 167 -28.01 30.72 0.07
C GLN A 167 -28.57 31.01 1.48
N LEU A 168 -28.28 30.19 2.49
CA LEU A 168 -28.77 30.39 3.87
C LEU A 168 -27.70 30.78 4.90
N LEU A 169 -26.53 31.25 4.47
CA LEU A 169 -25.48 31.77 5.38
C LEU A 169 -25.11 33.25 5.15
N LEU A 170 -25.90 33.99 4.36
CA LEU A 170 -25.65 35.42 4.10
C LEU A 170 -26.76 36.37 4.55
N SER A 171 -27.72 35.92 5.37
CA SER A 171 -28.82 36.77 5.82
C SER A 171 -29.15 36.62 7.31
N SER A 172 -28.12 36.62 8.16
CA SER A 172 -28.26 36.84 9.61
C SER A 172 -27.07 37.65 10.15
N SER A 173 -26.99 38.92 9.76
CA SER A 173 -26.26 39.96 10.50
C SER A 173 -26.81 41.32 10.09
N THR A 174 -27.86 41.74 10.80
CA THR A 174 -28.14 43.14 11.15
C THR A 174 -28.80 43.12 12.51
#